data_AF-A0A7K8Q236-F1
#
_entry.id   AF-A0A7K8Q236-F1
#
_cell.length_a   1.000
_cell.length_b   1.000
_cell.length_c   1.000
_cell.angle_alpha   90.00
_cell.angle_beta   90.00
_cell.angle_gamma   90.00
#
_symmetry.space_group_name_H-M   'P 1'
#
loop_
_entity.id
_entity.type
_entity.pdbx_description
1 polymer ?
#
loop_
_entity_poly.entity_id
_entity_poly.type
_entity_poly.pdbx_seq_one_letter_code
_entity_poly.pdbx_strand_id
1 'polypeptide(L)'
;LASHGGEDGPGEGNPLSSRSVPAVCTGTDMKLLRPSSPESHYETLRHLYQGCQVVQGNLELTYLPPDADTAFLKDIKEVQGYVLIAENQVSRLE
;
A
#
# COMPACT_ATOMS: atom_id res chain seq x y z
N LEU A 1 10.05 29.99 -58.42
CA LEU A 1 8.79 29.26 -58.71
C LEU A 1 8.25 28.76 -57.38
N ALA A 2 7.02 29.15 -57.07
CA ALA A 2 6.39 29.00 -55.76
C ALA A 2 5.73 27.62 -55.55
N SER A 3 5.34 27.40 -54.28
CA SER A 3 4.22 26.58 -53.79
C SER A 3 4.57 25.12 -53.47
N HIS A 4 4.29 24.52 -52.31
CA HIS A 4 3.12 24.54 -51.40
C HIS A 4 3.62 24.12 -49.98
N GLY A 5 3.16 24.60 -48.82
CA GLY A 5 1.80 24.56 -48.27
C GLY A 5 1.74 23.52 -47.13
N GLY A 6 1.30 23.91 -45.92
CA GLY A 6 1.04 22.98 -44.80
C GLY A 6 1.17 23.63 -43.41
N GLU A 7 0.08 24.17 -42.87
CA GLU A 7 -0.10 24.52 -41.46
C GLU A 7 -0.57 23.25 -40.71
N ASP A 8 0.19 22.80 -39.71
CA ASP A 8 -0.28 21.83 -38.71
C ASP A 8 -0.08 22.45 -37.32
N GLY A 9 -1.19 22.85 -36.71
CA GLY A 9 -1.24 23.46 -35.39
C GLY A 9 -0.84 22.49 -34.27
N PRO A 10 -0.78 22.97 -33.01
CA PRO A 10 -0.52 22.11 -31.87
C PRO A 10 -1.76 21.24 -31.61
N GLY A 11 -1.76 20.01 -32.12
CA GLY A 11 -2.75 19.01 -31.79
C GLY A 11 -2.70 18.70 -30.30
N GLU A 12 -3.83 18.95 -29.63
CA GLU A 12 -4.09 18.64 -28.23
C GLU A 12 -3.66 17.20 -27.89
N GLY A 13 -2.55 17.09 -27.16
CA GLY A 13 -2.19 15.85 -26.48
C GLY A 13 -3.22 15.55 -25.41
N ASN A 14 -4.09 14.59 -25.71
CA ASN A 14 -5.14 14.05 -24.84
C ASN A 14 -4.63 13.87 -23.38
N PRO A 15 -5.23 14.53 -22.37
CA PRO A 15 -4.96 14.26 -20.97
C PRO A 15 -5.73 13.00 -20.57
N LEU A 16 -5.30 11.84 -21.07
CA LEU A 16 -5.50 10.61 -20.31
C LEU A 16 -4.61 10.74 -19.08
N SER A 17 -5.17 11.41 -18.07
CA SER A 17 -4.76 11.38 -16.68
C SER A 17 -4.16 10.01 -16.43
N SER A 18 -2.84 9.96 -16.26
CA SER A 18 -2.10 8.74 -15.96
C SER A 18 -2.61 8.24 -14.63
N ARG A 19 -3.68 7.46 -14.65
CA ARG A 19 -4.26 6.87 -13.47
C ARG A 19 -3.18 5.94 -12.93
N SER A 20 -2.49 6.40 -11.89
CA SER A 20 -1.45 5.63 -11.23
C SER A 20 -2.06 4.28 -10.85
N VAL A 21 -1.54 3.20 -11.41
CA VAL A 21 -1.95 1.85 -11.01
C VAL A 21 -1.64 1.75 -9.51
N PRO A 22 -2.64 1.43 -8.67
CA PRO A 22 -2.41 1.41 -7.24
C PRO A 22 -1.39 0.32 -6.90
N ALA A 23 -0.50 0.60 -5.94
CA ALA A 23 0.44 -0.39 -5.44
C ALA A 23 -0.34 -1.48 -4.67
N VAL A 24 -0.21 -2.73 -5.12
CA VAL A 24 -0.93 -3.87 -4.54
C VAL A 24 0.03 -4.76 -3.77
N CYS A 25 -0.37 -5.22 -2.60
CA CYS A 25 0.36 -6.18 -1.78
C CYS A 25 -0.53 -7.36 -1.37
N THR A 26 0.07 -8.50 -1.08
CA THR A 26 -0.63 -9.68 -0.55
C THR A 26 -0.82 -9.54 0.95
N GLY A 27 -2.04 -9.81 1.44
CA GLY A 27 -2.36 -9.86 2.87
C GLY A 27 -1.91 -11.15 3.54
N THR A 28 -2.25 -11.30 4.83
CA THR A 28 -1.88 -12.46 5.64
C THR A 28 -3.10 -13.31 6.05
N ASP A 29 -2.85 -14.53 6.53
CA ASP A 29 -3.86 -15.43 7.11
C ASP A 29 -3.30 -16.13 8.37
N MET A 30 -2.65 -15.35 9.23
CA MET A 30 -2.05 -15.77 10.49
C MET A 30 -3.04 -15.74 11.66
N LYS A 31 -4.15 -14.99 11.56
CA LYS A 31 -5.14 -14.81 12.65
C LYS A 31 -4.46 -14.35 13.95
N LEU A 32 -4.51 -15.17 15.01
CA LEU A 32 -3.87 -14.95 16.30
C LEU A 32 -2.74 -15.95 16.56
N LEU A 33 -2.14 -16.51 15.49
CA LEU A 33 -0.94 -17.34 15.63
C LEU A 33 0.20 -16.48 16.17
N ARG A 34 0.62 -16.77 17.41
CA ARG A 34 1.65 -16.00 18.09
C ARG A 34 3.00 -16.16 17.38
N PRO A 35 3.66 -15.07 16.96
CA PRO A 35 4.97 -15.15 16.34
C PRO A 35 6.04 -15.58 17.35
N SER A 36 7.10 -16.22 16.87
CA SER A 36 8.25 -16.62 17.69
C SER A 36 9.12 -15.44 18.14
N SER A 37 9.17 -14.38 17.34
CA SER A 37 9.83 -13.10 17.65
C SER A 37 8.93 -11.94 17.22
N PRO A 38 8.50 -11.07 18.16
CA PRO A 38 7.76 -9.85 17.83
C PRO A 38 8.50 -8.93 16.86
N GLU A 39 9.83 -8.83 16.98
CA GLU A 39 10.68 -7.98 16.15
C GLU A 39 10.70 -8.48 14.70
N SER A 40 10.91 -9.79 14.50
CA SER A 40 10.86 -10.40 13.17
C SER A 40 9.47 -10.32 12.55
N HIS A 41 8.41 -10.42 13.36
CA HIS A 41 7.04 -10.27 12.90
C HIS A 41 6.75 -8.85 12.40
N TYR A 42 7.15 -7.84 13.19
CA TYR A 42 7.06 -6.44 12.80
C TYR A 42 7.78 -6.16 11.47
N GLU A 43 9.04 -6.59 11.33
CA GLU A 43 9.79 -6.37 10.08
C GLU A 43 9.13 -7.07 8.87
N THR A 44 8.48 -8.22 9.08
CA THR A 44 7.70 -8.89 8.04
C THR A 44 6.50 -8.05 7.62
N LEU A 45 5.71 -7.55 8.58
CA LEU A 45 4.55 -6.69 8.29
C LEU A 45 4.98 -5.40 7.58
N ARG A 46 6.05 -4.76 8.06
CA ARG A 46 6.63 -3.58 7.43
C ARG A 46 7.04 -3.85 5.98
N HIS A 47 7.76 -4.95 5.73
CA HIS A 47 8.20 -5.30 4.38
C HIS A 47 7.02 -5.58 3.44
N LEU A 48 5.97 -6.25 3.93
CA LEU A 48 4.78 -6.56 3.12
C LEU A 48 3.98 -5.32 2.74
N TYR A 49 3.84 -4.38 3.68
CA TYR A 49 2.87 -3.29 3.55
C TYR A 49 3.48 -1.93 3.24
N GLN A 50 4.80 -1.76 3.32
CA GLN A 50 5.45 -0.50 3.00
C GLN A 50 5.19 -0.06 1.55
N GLY A 51 4.53 1.10 1.40
CA GLY A 51 4.14 1.66 0.11
C GLY A 51 2.96 0.95 -0.56
N CYS A 52 2.27 0.05 0.16
CA CYS A 52 1.08 -0.62 -0.34
C CYS A 52 -0.14 0.32 -0.27
N GLN A 53 -0.98 0.27 -1.30
CA GLN A 53 -2.24 1.02 -1.37
C GLN A 53 -3.46 0.09 -1.30
N VAL A 54 -3.35 -1.13 -1.84
CA VAL A 54 -4.44 -2.13 -1.85
C VAL A 54 -3.92 -3.46 -1.33
N VAL A 55 -4.49 -3.94 -0.22
CA VAL A 55 -4.19 -5.27 0.33
C VAL A 55 -5.12 -6.31 -0.30
N GLN A 56 -4.55 -7.22 -1.09
CA GLN A 56 -5.21 -8.42 -1.58
C GLN A 56 -5.23 -9.49 -0.48
N GLY A 57 -6.33 -9.56 0.25
CA GLY A 57 -6.51 -10.44 1.39
C GLY A 57 -6.72 -9.65 2.68
N ASN A 58 -6.24 -10.18 3.80
CA ASN A 58 -6.49 -9.60 5.11
C ASN A 58 -5.31 -8.74 5.56
N LEU A 59 -5.61 -7.62 6.20
CA LEU A 59 -4.62 -6.83 6.93
C LEU A 59 -4.66 -7.26 8.40
N GLU A 60 -3.66 -8.02 8.84
CA GLU A 60 -3.57 -8.50 10.22
C GLU A 60 -2.42 -7.81 10.94
N LEU A 61 -2.78 -6.92 11.86
CA LEU A 61 -1.85 -6.21 12.73
C LEU A 61 -1.99 -6.83 14.12
N THR A 62 -1.09 -7.76 14.43
CA THR A 62 -1.10 -8.49 15.71
C THR A 62 0.27 -8.46 16.36
N TYR A 63 0.31 -8.52 17.69
CA TYR A 63 1.56 -8.67 18.45
C TYR A 63 2.65 -7.60 18.14
N LEU A 64 2.25 -6.41 17.69
CA LEU A 64 3.18 -5.31 17.48
C LEU A 64 3.79 -4.84 18.82
N PRO A 65 5.13 -4.69 18.92
CA PRO A 65 5.78 -4.17 20.13
C PRO A 65 5.42 -2.70 20.38
N PRO A 66 5.57 -2.19 21.62
CA PRO A 66 5.11 -0.85 21.99
C PRO A 66 5.77 0.30 21.23
N ASP A 67 6.96 0.08 20.69
CA ASP A 67 7.80 1.02 19.95
C ASP A 67 7.79 0.80 18.42
N ALA A 68 6.91 -0.07 17.91
CA ALA A 68 6.76 -0.29 16.48
C ALA A 68 6.32 1.00 15.75
N ASP A 69 7.08 1.38 14.72
CA ASP A 69 6.70 2.45 13.80
C ASP A 69 5.67 1.92 12.79
N THR A 70 4.45 2.46 12.85
CA THR A 70 3.34 2.01 12.00
C THR A 70 3.09 2.93 10.81
N ALA A 71 3.95 3.93 10.57
CA ALA A 71 3.80 4.88 9.47
C ALA A 71 3.82 4.22 8.06
N PHE A 72 4.30 2.97 7.95
CA PHE A 72 4.23 2.20 6.70
C PHE A 72 2.79 1.85 6.28
N LEU A 73 1.80 1.95 7.19
CA LEU A 73 0.40 1.68 6.93
C LEU A 73 -0.35 2.85 6.28
N LYS A 74 0.17 4.08 6.41
CA LYS A 74 -0.52 5.33 6.00
C LYS A 74 -0.99 5.35 4.53
N ASP A 75 -0.29 4.60 3.68
CA ASP A 75 -0.52 4.57 2.24
C ASP A 75 -1.63 3.60 1.86
N ILE A 76 -2.00 2.66 2.74
CA ILE A 76 -3.08 1.69 2.53
C ILE A 76 -4.41 2.43 2.46
N LYS A 77 -5.15 2.22 1.37
CA LYS A 77 -6.48 2.82 1.11
C LYS A 77 -7.59 1.77 1.03
N GLU A 78 -7.26 0.53 0.70
CA GLU A 78 -8.22 -0.54 0.51
C GLU A 78 -7.68 -1.87 1.08
N VAL A 79 -8.55 -2.62 1.75
CA VAL A 79 -8.31 -4.01 2.17
C VAL A 79 -9.47 -4.84 1.64
N GLN A 80 -9.17 -5.88 0.85
CA GLN A 80 -10.19 -6.67 0.15
C GLN A 80 -10.78 -7.80 1.01
N GLY A 81 -10.07 -8.22 2.05
CA GLY A 81 -10.53 -9.14 3.07
C GLY A 81 -11.02 -8.41 4.32
N TYR A 82 -10.59 -8.88 5.50
CA TYR A 82 -10.86 -8.21 6.77
C TYR A 82 -9.62 -7.50 7.32
N VAL A 83 -9.85 -6.61 8.29
CA VAL A 83 -8.82 -5.99 9.10
C VAL A 83 -8.89 -6.59 10.50
N LEU A 84 -7.79 -7.18 10.98
CA LEU A 84 -7.67 -7.70 12.34
C LEU A 84 -6.63 -6.87 13.10
N ILE A 85 -7.06 -6.25 14.19
CA ILE A 85 -6.20 -5.49 15.11
C ILE A 85 -6.39 -6.09 16.49
N ALA A 86 -5.40 -6.84 16.98
CA ALA A 86 -5.50 -7.56 18.25
C ALA A 86 -4.13 -7.77 18.89
N GLU A 87 -4.07 -7.86 20.23
CA GLU A 87 -2.84 -8.19 20.97
C GLU A 87 -1.63 -7.26 20.70
N ASN A 88 -1.88 -6.04 20.23
CA ASN A 88 -0.82 -5.07 19.98
C ASN A 88 -0.52 -4.25 21.25
N GLN A 89 0.74 -3.84 21.40
CA GLN A 89 1.19 -2.97 22.49
C GLN A 89 1.46 -1.52 22.05
N VAL A 90 1.27 -1.21 20.76
CA VAL A 90 1.39 0.14 20.22
C VAL A 90 0.30 1.07 20.78
N SER A 91 0.65 2.33 20.99
CA SER A 91 -0.29 3.35 21.49
C SER A 91 -1.25 3.87 20.42
N ARG A 92 -0.85 3.85 19.15
CA ARG A 92 -1.64 4.32 18.00
C ARG A 92 -1.13 3.66 16.71
N LEU A 93 -2.06 3.40 15.78
CA LEU A 93 -1.78 3.07 14.39
C LEU A 93 -1.88 4.34 13.54
N GLU A 94 -0.92 4.58 12.64
CA GLU A 94 -0.88 5.76 11.76
C GLU A 94 -1.50 5.54 10.37
#